data_AF-A0A357WR19-F1
#
_entry.id   AF-A0A357WR19-F1
#
_cell.length_a   1.000
_cell.length_b   1.000
_cell.length_c   1.000
_cell.angle_alpha   90.00
_cell.angle_beta   90.00
_cell.angle_gamma   90.00
#
_symmetry.space_group_name_H-M   'P 1'
#
loop_
_entity.id
_entity.type
_entity.pdbx_description
1 polymer ?
#
loop_
_entity_poly.entity_id
_entity_poly.type
_entity_poly.pdbx_seq_one_letter_code
_entity_poly.pdbx_strand_id
1 'polypeptide(L)'
;HPNAIATSNYAVDLVNRASKSAGGPEVLVASMDKPTMESAAIMQSHPLVRLLVCTGGPGVVRAVLSSGKKAIGAGAGNPPVIVDDTADIKKAGKDIIDG
;
A
#
# COMPACT_ATOMS: atom_id res chain seq x y z
N HIS A 1 -4.12 -7.57 0.96
CA HIS A 1 -3.42 -8.87 0.97
C HIS A 1 -4.30 -9.92 1.66
N PRO A 2 -4.39 -11.18 1.21
CA PRO A 2 -5.28 -12.18 1.80
C PRO A 2 -5.11 -12.36 3.32
N ASN A 3 -3.88 -12.28 3.83
CA ASN A 3 -3.60 -12.40 5.27
C ASN A 3 -4.03 -11.20 6.13
N ALA A 4 -4.57 -10.14 5.54
CA ALA A 4 -4.93 -8.90 6.25
C ALA A 4 -6.32 -8.37 5.86
N ILE A 5 -7.21 -9.23 5.35
CA ILE A 5 -8.53 -8.85 4.81
C ILE A 5 -9.35 -8.11 5.85
N ALA A 6 -9.51 -8.67 7.05
CA ALA A 6 -10.37 -8.10 8.09
C ALA A 6 -9.90 -6.69 8.49
N THR A 7 -8.61 -6.52 8.78
CA THR A 7 -8.05 -5.22 9.15
C THR A 7 -8.15 -4.21 8.00
N SER A 8 -7.91 -4.65 6.76
CA SER A 8 -8.00 -3.78 5.58
C SER A 8 -9.43 -3.30 5.33
N ASN A 9 -10.41 -4.21 5.42
CA ASN A 9 -11.82 -3.86 5.23
C ASN A 9 -12.37 -3.01 6.39
N TYR A 10 -11.87 -3.20 7.62
CA TYR A 10 -12.20 -2.31 8.73
C TYR A 10 -11.67 -0.89 8.52
N ALA A 11 -10.45 -0.73 7.97
CA ALA A 11 -9.94 0.59 7.61
C ALA A 11 -10.77 1.28 6.51
N VAL A 12 -11.22 0.52 5.50
CA VAL A 12 -12.14 1.02 4.46
C VAL A 12 -13.48 1.48 5.06
N ASP A 13 -14.06 0.70 5.98
CA ASP A 13 -15.26 1.08 6.71
C ASP A 13 -15.08 2.37 7.51
N LEU A 14 -13.97 2.52 8.24
CA LEU A 14 -13.66 3.74 8.99
C LEU A 14 -13.63 4.99 8.08
N VAL A 15 -13.03 4.88 6.90
CA VAL A 15 -12.98 5.98 5.93
C VAL A 15 -14.38 6.31 5.40
N ASN A 16 -15.21 5.31 5.07
CA ASN A 16 -16.58 5.57 4.60
C ASN A 16 -17.47 6.18 5.70
N ARG A 17 -17.32 5.74 6.97
CA ARG A 17 -18.00 6.37 8.11
C ARG A 17 -17.61 7.83 8.28
N ALA A 18 -16.32 8.14 8.15
CA ALA A 18 -15.82 9.51 8.21
C ALA A 18 -16.31 10.35 7.01
N SER A 19 -16.35 9.77 5.82
CA SER A 19 -16.90 10.45 4.63
C SER A 19 -18.37 10.80 4.83
N LYS A 20 -19.19 9.84 5.29
CA LYS A 20 -20.61 10.03 5.57
C LYS A 20 -20.86 11.08 6.65
N SER A 21 -20.10 11.07 7.75
CA SER A 21 -20.27 12.06 8.82
C SER A 21 -19.89 13.48 8.38
N ALA A 22 -19.04 13.62 7.37
CA ALA A 22 -18.67 14.90 6.76
C ALA A 22 -19.64 15.35 5.65
N GLY A 23 -20.75 14.64 5.41
CA GLY A 23 -21.69 14.93 4.33
C GLY A 23 -21.22 14.46 2.95
N GLY A 24 -20.19 13.63 2.90
CA GLY A 24 -19.70 12.97 1.70
C GLY A 24 -20.56 11.77 1.26
N PRO A 25 -20.17 11.08 0.18
CA PRO A 25 -20.88 9.92 -0.31
C PRO A 25 -20.83 8.76 0.70
N GLU A 26 -21.84 7.88 0.62
CA GLU A 26 -21.89 6.68 1.48
C GLU A 26 -20.75 5.70 1.18
N VAL A 27 -20.30 5.64 -0.08
CA VAL A 27 -19.18 4.80 -0.52
C VAL A 27 -18.17 5.68 -1.25
N LEU A 28 -17.12 6.09 -0.54
CA LEU A 28 -15.97 6.80 -1.10
C LEU A 28 -14.85 5.84 -1.51
N VAL A 29 -14.63 4.80 -0.70
CA VAL A 29 -13.59 3.78 -0.91
C VAL A 29 -14.18 2.38 -0.80
N ALA A 30 -13.63 1.43 -1.56
CA ALA A 30 -14.07 0.05 -1.59
C ALA A 30 -12.87 -0.91 -1.59
N SER A 31 -13.10 -2.12 -1.08
CA SER A 31 -12.12 -3.22 -1.06
C SER A 31 -12.81 -4.54 -1.36
N MET A 32 -12.04 -5.54 -1.74
CA MET A 32 -12.54 -6.90 -1.98
C MET A 32 -12.82 -7.60 -0.66
N ASP A 33 -14.00 -8.23 -0.54
CA ASP A 33 -14.31 -9.11 0.60
C ASP A 33 -13.38 -10.34 0.61
N LYS A 34 -13.13 -10.91 -0.57
CA LYS A 34 -12.24 -12.07 -0.77
C LYS A 34 -11.27 -11.79 -1.92
N PRO A 35 -10.13 -11.13 -1.66
CA PRO A 35 -9.15 -10.82 -2.70
C PRO A 35 -8.52 -12.10 -3.25
N THR A 36 -8.62 -12.29 -4.56
CA THR A 36 -7.96 -13.34 -5.34
C THR A 36 -7.06 -12.73 -6.42
N MET A 37 -6.16 -13.54 -6.99
CA MET A 37 -5.34 -13.11 -8.15
C MET A 37 -6.22 -12.69 -9.34
N GLU A 38 -7.33 -13.38 -9.57
CA GLU A 38 -8.29 -13.05 -10.62
C GLU A 38 -8.96 -11.68 -10.35
N SER A 39 -9.44 -11.45 -9.13
CA SER A 39 -10.05 -10.16 -8.75
C SER A 39 -9.08 -8.99 -8.94
N ALA A 40 -7.79 -9.21 -8.67
CA ALA A 40 -6.74 -8.23 -8.90
C ALA A 40 -6.50 -7.99 -10.39
N ALA A 41 -6.46 -9.04 -11.22
CA ALA A 41 -6.30 -8.91 -12.67
C ALA A 41 -7.46 -8.15 -13.31
N ILE A 42 -8.70 -8.41 -12.88
CA ILE A 42 -9.89 -7.65 -13.30
C ILE A 42 -9.71 -6.17 -12.95
N MET A 43 -9.41 -5.85 -11.69
CA MET A 43 -9.20 -4.46 -11.25
C MET A 43 -8.08 -3.76 -12.04
N GLN A 44 -6.95 -4.45 -12.25
CA GLN A 44 -5.79 -3.91 -12.95
C GLN A 44 -6.05 -3.63 -14.43
N SER A 45 -6.93 -4.40 -15.08
CA SER A 45 -7.26 -4.22 -16.50
C SER A 45 -8.50 -3.35 -16.73
N HIS A 46 -9.34 -3.17 -15.71
CA HIS A 46 -10.65 -2.55 -15.84
C HIS A 46 -10.59 -1.14 -16.47
N PRO A 47 -11.39 -0.83 -17.51
CA PRO A 47 -11.30 0.43 -18.26
C PRO A 47 -11.59 1.68 -17.41
N LEU A 48 -12.40 1.56 -16.36
CA LEU A 48 -12.70 2.67 -15.44
C LEU A 48 -11.57 2.98 -14.45
N VAL A 49 -10.60 2.09 -14.28
CA VAL A 49 -9.44 2.34 -13.42
C VAL A 49 -8.40 3.13 -14.21
N ARG A 50 -8.18 4.38 -13.79
CA ARG A 50 -7.30 5.35 -14.48
C ARG A 50 -5.86 5.33 -13.97
N LEU A 51 -5.67 4.97 -12.70
CA LEU A 51 -4.38 4.93 -12.02
C LEU A 51 -4.32 3.68 -11.16
N LEU A 52 -3.20 2.97 -11.24
CA LEU A 52 -2.87 1.89 -10.31
C LEU A 52 -1.79 2.36 -9.34
N VAL A 53 -2.03 2.20 -8.04
CA VAL A 53 -1.02 2.43 -7.01
C VAL A 53 -0.76 1.10 -6.33
N CYS A 54 0.51 0.69 -6.28
CA CYS A 54 0.90 -0.60 -5.75
C CYS A 54 2.07 -0.45 -4.79
N THR A 55 1.93 -1.04 -3.60
CA THR A 55 2.99 -1.19 -2.61
C THR A 55 3.14 -2.67 -2.30
N GLY A 56 4.33 -3.22 -2.52
CA GLY A 56 4.56 -4.64 -2.27
C GLY A 56 5.88 -5.14 -2.85
N GLY A 57 6.01 -6.46 -2.92
CA GLY A 57 7.19 -7.11 -3.47
C GLY A 57 7.43 -6.77 -4.95
N PRO A 58 8.67 -6.98 -5.45
CA PRO A 58 9.06 -6.63 -6.80
C PRO A 58 8.17 -7.25 -7.88
N GLY A 59 7.63 -8.45 -7.64
CA GLY A 59 6.72 -9.14 -8.57
C GLY A 59 5.41 -8.38 -8.81
N VAL A 60 4.74 -7.93 -7.75
CA VAL A 60 3.45 -7.22 -7.88
C VAL A 60 3.64 -5.82 -8.43
N VAL A 61 4.73 -5.14 -8.04
CA VAL A 61 5.10 -3.84 -8.57
C VAL A 61 5.35 -3.93 -10.07
N ARG A 62 6.10 -4.94 -10.52
CA ARG A 62 6.34 -5.18 -11.94
C ARG A 62 5.04 -5.44 -12.70
N ALA A 63 4.14 -6.27 -12.17
CA ALA A 63 2.85 -6.56 -12.80
C ALA A 63 2.02 -5.28 -13.03
N VAL A 64 1.95 -4.41 -12.03
CA VAL A 64 1.21 -3.14 -12.12
C VAL A 64 1.88 -2.16 -13.08
N LEU A 65 3.21 -2.03 -13.05
CA LEU A 65 3.96 -1.18 -13.99
C LEU A 65 3.89 -1.69 -15.44
N SER A 66 3.67 -2.99 -15.66
CA SER A 66 3.50 -3.60 -16.98
C SER A 66 2.03 -3.70 -17.44
N SER A 67 1.07 -3.16 -16.69
CA SER A 67 -0.38 -3.26 -16.98
C SER A 67 -0.87 -2.47 -18.20
N GLY A 68 -0.03 -1.60 -18.77
CA GLY A 68 -0.43 -0.65 -19.81
C GLY A 68 -1.23 0.56 -19.28
N LYS A 69 -1.46 0.66 -17.97
CA LYS A 69 -2.07 1.82 -17.31
C LYS A 69 -1.01 2.71 -16.66
N LYS A 70 -1.40 3.96 -16.38
CA LYS A 70 -0.60 4.82 -15.49
C LYS A 70 -0.49 4.12 -14.14
N ALA A 71 0.74 3.98 -13.65
CA ALA A 71 1.04 3.24 -12.44
C ALA A 71 2.07 3.96 -11.57
N ILE A 72 1.91 3.83 -10.25
CA ILE A 72 2.89 4.20 -9.22
C ILE A 72 3.20 2.94 -8.43
N GLY A 73 4.47 2.55 -8.39
CA GLY A 73 4.94 1.36 -7.71
C GLY A 73 5.92 1.72 -6.59
N ALA A 74 5.63 1.28 -5.37
CA ALA A 74 6.54 1.30 -4.24
C ALA A 74 7.08 -0.12 -4.02
N GLY A 75 8.35 -0.31 -4.38
CA GLY A 75 9.07 -1.58 -4.22
C GLY A 75 9.70 -1.74 -2.83
N ALA A 76 10.27 -2.92 -2.60
CA ALA A 76 11.06 -3.19 -1.42
C ALA A 76 12.37 -2.37 -1.43
N GLY A 77 12.71 -1.79 -0.28
CA GLY A 77 14.03 -1.23 -0.03
C GLY A 77 14.92 -2.23 0.68
N ASN A 78 16.23 -2.04 0.58
CA ASN A 78 17.23 -2.66 1.44
C ASN A 78 18.11 -1.55 2.02
N PRO A 79 17.59 -0.74 2.98
CA PRO A 79 18.28 0.45 3.43
C PRO A 79 19.52 0.09 4.24
N PRO A 80 20.74 0.42 3.77
CA PRO A 80 21.94 0.28 4.61
C PRO A 80 21.98 1.43 5.62
N VAL A 81 22.53 1.13 6.81
CA VAL A 81 22.86 2.16 7.80
C VAL A 81 24.37 2.19 7.99
N ILE A 82 24.95 3.39 7.86
CA ILE A 82 26.39 3.62 8.06
C ILE A 82 26.55 4.47 9.32
N VAL A 83 27.44 4.03 10.21
CA VAL A 83 27.84 4.75 11.43
C VAL A 83 29.35 4.90 11.36
N ASP A 84 29.84 6.15 11.33
CA ASP A 84 31.27 6.46 11.28
C ASP A 84 31.79 6.98 12.64
N ASP A 85 33.08 7.33 12.66
CA ASP A 85 33.80 7.80 13.84
C ASP A 85 33.37 9.20 14.33
N THR A 86 32.52 9.90 13.58
CA THR A 86 31.98 11.22 13.96
C THR A 86 30.60 11.14 14.62
N ALA A 87 29.98 9.96 14.63
CA ALA A 87 28.62 9.78 15.13
C ALA A 87 28.52 9.82 16.67
N ASP A 88 27.40 10.34 17.17
CA ASP A 88 26.98 10.05 18.55
C ASP A 88 26.55 8.58 18.63
N ILE A 89 27.48 7.73 19.10
CA ILE A 89 27.31 6.28 19.13
C ILE A 89 26.10 5.84 19.97
N LYS A 90 25.79 6.54 21.07
CA LYS A 90 24.64 6.17 21.92
C LYS A 90 23.33 6.50 21.23
N LYS A 91 23.25 7.67 20.58
CA LYS A 91 22.07 8.06 19.80
C LYS A 91 21.89 7.17 18.58
N ALA A 92 22.96 6.91 17.82
CA ALA A 92 22.92 6.03 16.66
C ALA A 92 22.45 4.62 17.02
N GLY A 93 22.93 4.06 18.14
CA GLY A 93 22.47 2.75 18.62
C GLY A 93 20.98 2.72 18.95
N LYS A 94 20.45 3.76 19.60
CA LYS A 94 19.01 3.87 19.89
C LYS A 94 18.19 4.00 18.60
N ASP A 95 18.59 4.88 17.71
CA ASP A 95 17.85 5.15 16.47
C ASP A 95 17.80 3.92 15.55
N ILE A 96 18.87 3.10 15.52
CA ILE A 96 18.91 1.85 14.73
C ILE A 96 18.00 0.77 15.32
N ILE A 97 17.84 0.71 16.65
CA ILE A 97 16.93 -0.24 17.30
C ILE A 97 15.47 0.21 17.17
N ASP A 98 15.22 1.51 17.21
CA ASP A 98 13.87 2.09 17.13
C ASP A 98 13.29 2.08 15.69
N GLY A 99 14.15 2.13 14.66
CA GLY A 99 13.77 2.20 13.24
C GLY A 99 13.50 0.85 12.58
#